data_AF-A0A6C0FFN5-F1
#
_entry.id   AF-A0A6C0FFN5-F1
#
_cell.length_a   1.000
_cell.length_b   1.000
_cell.length_c   1.000
_cell.angle_alpha   90.00
_cell.angle_beta   90.00
_cell.angle_gamma   90.00
#
_symmetry.space_group_name_H-M   'P 1'
#
loop_
_entity.id
_entity.type
_entity.pdbx_description
1 polymer ?
#
loop_
_entity_poly.entity_id
_entity_poly.type
_entity_poly.pdbx_seq_one_letter_code
_entity_poly.pdbx_strand_id
1 'polypeptide(L)'
;MRPLRTALTLTAIATVVALAPGAAAAPADDGLGATVHTAGRVVAAGSTWQHAWPGVYFEGRFRGTGVGVVLDDAYGDYDVAVDGRTVATLVTPGSTTYRVTGLSAGDHTVRVVKRSEVPWATSTFGGFVPVDGSQVLSAPPARDLQLELVGDSYTAGYGSTSASRECTGDEVTRTTNADLSFGALTARALGADYQVNAFSGRGMVRNYAGGEPGTSYRTYEDRALPFVDAPWVRPASWHPDAVVVGLGINDFSTPLNANEAWPTTTALREAWVAAYHGYLDTLRERYGPDTYLVVSATDVHTGTDLPDLAQRVVDERRADGDDRVRYWYYSGAGLDYGGCHWHPSVHDHEVIAAQLTTFLRGLGLGNGPTPSPTPTVTPTPTTTPTVTPTPSPSPTVTHTMPPAGCRATLTVGGTWPGGYQASVEVTAITPLTRWTTSRALPAGGAVTQLWSGVATTTDGVLVVRNAEWNGTLAAGRSTVYGFLGTGTPPPAGPVGCTP
;
A
#
# COMPACT_ATOMS: atom_id res chain seq x y z
N MET A 1 59.46 9.99 65.59
CA MET A 1 59.27 9.03 64.49
C MET A 1 59.59 9.75 63.17
N ARG A 2 60.61 9.28 62.43
CA ARG A 2 60.87 9.63 61.01
C ARG A 2 59.84 8.90 60.10
N PRO A 3 59.91 9.06 58.77
CA PRO A 3 59.33 10.08 57.90
C PRO A 3 58.18 9.47 57.06
N LEU A 4 57.55 10.17 56.11
CA LEU A 4 57.37 9.63 54.74
C LEU A 4 56.78 10.67 53.78
N ARG A 5 57.42 10.70 52.60
CA ARG A 5 57.04 11.39 51.37
C ARG A 5 55.66 10.94 50.92
N THR A 6 54.78 11.88 50.58
CA THR A 6 53.56 11.57 49.83
C THR A 6 53.85 11.77 48.35
N ALA A 7 53.84 10.65 47.62
CA ALA A 7 54.01 10.62 46.18
C ALA A 7 52.76 11.20 45.50
N LEU A 8 52.98 12.09 44.54
CA LEU A 8 51.96 12.61 43.63
C LEU A 8 51.76 11.57 42.52
N THR A 9 50.69 10.81 42.57
CA THR A 9 50.28 9.92 41.48
C THR A 9 49.57 10.74 40.40
N LEU A 10 50.25 11.01 39.29
CA LEU A 10 49.60 11.44 38.05
C LEU A 10 48.75 10.27 37.52
N THR A 11 47.43 10.38 37.59
CA THR A 11 46.52 9.50 36.87
C THR A 11 46.37 10.04 35.45
N ALA A 12 47.02 9.37 34.48
CA ALA A 12 46.81 9.66 33.07
C ALA A 12 45.37 9.28 32.68
N ILE A 13 44.54 10.27 32.41
CA ILE A 13 43.23 10.06 31.80
C ILE A 13 43.48 9.74 30.33
N ALA A 14 43.38 8.46 29.98
CA ALA A 14 43.34 8.04 28.58
C ALA A 14 42.00 8.49 27.99
N THR A 15 42.01 9.59 27.23
CA THR A 15 40.92 9.97 26.33
C THR A 15 40.79 8.90 25.26
N VAL A 16 39.87 7.96 25.47
CA VAL A 16 39.34 7.12 24.39
C VAL A 16 38.49 8.04 23.52
N VAL A 17 39.05 8.51 22.41
CA VAL A 17 38.27 9.10 21.34
C VAL A 17 37.40 7.97 20.79
N ALA A 18 36.16 7.90 21.25
CA ALA A 18 35.14 7.10 20.59
C ALA A 18 34.98 7.70 19.19
N LEU A 19 35.52 7.01 18.19
CA LEU A 19 35.16 7.24 16.80
C LEU A 19 33.65 7.03 16.73
N ALA A 20 32.90 8.12 16.63
CA ALA A 20 31.51 8.06 16.24
C ALA A 20 31.43 7.21 14.98
N PRO A 21 30.49 6.25 14.87
CA PRO A 21 30.24 5.59 13.59
C PRO A 21 30.00 6.71 12.58
N GLY A 22 30.88 6.79 11.59
CA GLY A 22 30.79 7.79 10.55
C GLY A 22 29.37 7.74 9.99
N ALA A 23 28.70 8.90 9.97
CA ALA A 23 27.45 9.05 9.25
C ALA A 23 27.63 8.40 7.88
N ALA A 24 26.80 7.40 7.58
CA ALA A 24 26.81 6.79 6.25
C ALA A 24 26.73 7.93 5.24
N ALA A 25 27.74 8.03 4.39
CA ALA A 25 27.74 8.99 3.31
C ALA A 25 26.42 8.81 2.54
N ALA A 26 25.71 9.91 2.28
CA ALA A 26 24.56 9.89 1.40
C ALA A 26 24.97 9.15 0.11
N PRO A 27 24.14 8.21 -0.39
CA PRO A 27 24.48 7.51 -1.62
C PRO A 27 24.77 8.54 -2.72
N ALA A 28 25.88 8.32 -3.43
CA ALA A 28 26.29 9.15 -4.54
C ALA A 28 25.13 9.27 -5.55
N ASP A 29 24.92 10.49 -6.04
CA ASP A 29 23.93 10.86 -7.06
C ASP A 29 23.90 9.83 -8.20
N ASP A 30 22.81 9.08 -8.30
CA ASP A 30 22.62 7.87 -9.13
C ASP A 30 22.35 8.18 -10.61
N GLY A 31 22.48 9.45 -11.01
CA GLY A 31 22.30 9.95 -12.38
C GLY A 31 20.84 10.02 -12.84
N LEU A 32 19.91 9.32 -12.19
CA LEU A 32 18.49 9.36 -12.54
C LEU A 32 17.89 10.72 -12.21
N GLY A 33 18.27 11.34 -11.08
CA GLY A 33 17.76 12.65 -10.65
C GLY A 33 17.95 13.79 -11.67
N ALA A 34 18.90 13.67 -12.60
CA ALA A 34 19.10 14.66 -13.66
C ALA A 34 18.00 14.62 -14.75
N THR A 35 17.31 13.49 -14.91
CA THR A 35 16.35 13.24 -16.00
C THR A 35 14.97 12.81 -15.50
N VAL A 36 14.84 12.49 -14.22
CA VAL A 36 13.64 11.95 -13.61
C VAL A 36 13.29 12.75 -12.36
N HIS A 37 12.03 13.14 -12.24
CA HIS A 37 11.43 13.64 -11.02
C HIS A 37 10.64 12.53 -10.32
N THR A 38 10.77 12.43 -9.00
CA THR A 38 9.90 11.63 -8.14
C THR A 38 9.76 12.30 -6.77
N ALA A 39 8.57 12.22 -6.19
CA ALA A 39 8.33 12.55 -4.79
C ALA A 39 8.14 11.31 -3.91
N GLY A 40 8.06 10.12 -4.53
CA GLY A 40 7.84 8.86 -3.81
C GLY A 40 9.04 8.47 -2.96
N ARG A 41 8.81 7.60 -1.97
CA ARG A 41 9.91 7.05 -1.16
C ARG A 41 10.68 6.01 -1.98
N VAL A 42 11.90 6.37 -2.34
CA VAL A 42 12.82 5.54 -3.11
C VAL A 42 14.13 5.31 -2.37
N VAL A 43 14.82 4.23 -2.71
CA VAL A 43 16.18 3.90 -2.26
C VAL A 43 17.06 3.78 -3.49
N ALA A 44 18.15 4.55 -3.54
CA ALA A 44 19.14 4.43 -4.60
C ALA A 44 19.87 3.09 -4.53
N ALA A 45 19.93 2.37 -5.65
CA ALA A 45 20.59 1.09 -5.80
C ALA A 45 21.38 1.06 -7.11
N GLY A 46 22.63 1.54 -7.07
CA GLY A 46 23.44 1.72 -8.28
C GLY A 46 22.84 2.79 -9.18
N SER A 47 22.54 2.44 -10.43
CA SER A 47 21.89 3.32 -11.42
C SER A 47 20.36 3.17 -11.46
N THR A 48 19.76 2.64 -10.37
CA THR A 48 18.33 2.34 -10.30
C THR A 48 17.74 2.84 -8.98
N TRP A 49 16.43 3.03 -8.96
CA TRP A 49 15.66 3.34 -7.76
C TRP A 49 14.78 2.16 -7.37
N GLN A 50 14.94 1.70 -6.13
CA GLN A 50 14.06 0.73 -5.51
C GLN A 50 12.92 1.42 -4.75
N HIS A 51 11.73 0.85 -4.80
CA HIS A 51 10.53 1.36 -4.14
C HIS A 51 9.56 0.22 -3.83
N ALA A 52 8.55 0.49 -3.01
CA ALA A 52 7.55 -0.51 -2.63
C ALA A 52 6.16 0.07 -2.40
N TRP A 53 6.09 1.25 -1.77
CA TRP A 53 4.82 1.93 -1.48
C TRP A 53 3.95 2.11 -2.73
N PRO A 54 2.61 2.01 -2.59
CA PRO A 54 1.68 2.25 -3.68
C PRO A 54 1.79 3.69 -4.19
N GLY A 55 1.49 3.93 -5.46
CA GLY A 55 1.41 5.28 -6.02
C GLY A 55 2.74 5.99 -6.23
N VAL A 56 3.89 5.36 -5.92
CA VAL A 56 5.21 5.89 -6.30
C VAL A 56 5.25 6.07 -7.82
N TYR A 57 5.66 7.27 -8.24
CA TYR A 57 5.69 7.67 -9.64
C TYR A 57 7.04 8.24 -10.05
N PHE A 58 7.31 8.18 -11.35
CA PHE A 58 8.49 8.76 -11.98
C PHE A 58 8.03 9.59 -13.18
N GLU A 59 8.47 10.83 -13.25
CA GLU A 59 8.12 11.78 -14.32
C GLU A 59 9.37 12.22 -15.07
N GLY A 60 9.29 12.27 -16.39
CA GLY A 60 10.40 12.61 -17.26
C GLY A 60 9.95 13.42 -18.47
N ARG A 61 10.93 13.91 -19.22
CA ARG A 61 10.72 14.65 -20.47
C ARG A 61 11.60 14.05 -21.56
N PHE A 62 11.10 14.02 -22.79
CA PHE A 62 11.89 13.60 -23.95
C PHE A 62 11.50 14.40 -25.19
N ARG A 63 12.39 14.44 -26.18
CA ARG A 63 12.16 15.01 -27.51
C ARG A 63 12.31 13.93 -28.56
N GLY A 64 11.28 13.69 -29.38
CA GLY A 64 11.32 12.72 -30.46
C GLY A 64 9.99 12.03 -30.67
N THR A 65 10.00 10.75 -31.01
CA THR A 65 8.82 9.95 -31.39
C THR A 65 8.57 8.75 -30.48
N GLY A 66 9.39 8.57 -29.45
CA GLY A 66 9.25 7.47 -28.49
C GLY A 66 10.17 7.58 -27.28
N VAL A 67 9.87 6.80 -26.26
CA VAL A 67 10.65 6.68 -25.01
C VAL A 67 10.57 5.26 -24.48
N GLY A 68 11.66 4.77 -23.89
CA GLY A 68 11.70 3.50 -23.17
C GLY A 68 11.57 3.72 -21.67
N VAL A 69 10.82 2.86 -20.99
CA VAL A 69 10.63 2.83 -19.54
C VAL A 69 11.28 1.56 -19.00
N VAL A 70 12.35 1.70 -18.21
CA VAL A 70 13.09 0.55 -17.67
C VAL A 70 12.52 0.18 -16.31
N LEU A 71 12.02 -1.05 -16.18
CA LEU A 71 11.42 -1.58 -14.96
C LEU A 71 11.97 -2.97 -14.64
N ASP A 72 12.00 -3.32 -13.36
CA ASP A 72 12.11 -4.69 -12.88
C ASP A 72 11.16 -4.90 -11.69
N ASP A 73 10.01 -5.51 -11.97
CA ASP A 73 8.98 -5.81 -10.97
C ASP A 73 8.13 -7.02 -11.37
N ALA A 74 8.26 -8.13 -10.62
CA ALA A 74 7.54 -9.37 -10.89
C ALA A 74 6.12 -9.42 -10.28
N TYR A 75 5.72 -8.41 -9.51
CA TYR A 75 4.48 -8.44 -8.73
C TYR A 75 3.58 -7.23 -8.97
N GLY A 76 4.19 -6.05 -9.08
CA GLY A 76 3.53 -4.77 -9.21
C GLY A 76 2.98 -4.51 -10.61
N ASP A 77 1.96 -3.66 -10.68
CA ASP A 77 1.36 -3.16 -11.91
C ASP A 77 1.60 -1.66 -12.05
N TYR A 78 1.72 -1.18 -13.28
CA TYR A 78 2.06 0.20 -13.59
C TYR A 78 1.17 0.78 -14.66
N ASP A 79 0.85 2.06 -14.56
CA ASP A 79 0.37 2.84 -15.71
C ASP A 79 1.52 3.65 -16.29
N VAL A 80 1.62 3.67 -17.61
CA VAL A 80 2.51 4.55 -18.38
C VAL A 80 1.64 5.56 -19.11
N ALA A 81 1.89 6.84 -18.87
CA ALA A 81 1.22 7.95 -19.52
C ALA A 81 2.22 8.83 -20.29
N VAL A 82 1.80 9.31 -21.46
CA VAL A 82 2.52 10.31 -22.25
C VAL A 82 1.59 11.50 -22.47
N ASP A 83 2.08 12.71 -22.20
CA ASP A 83 1.31 13.96 -22.31
C ASP A 83 -0.04 13.92 -21.58
N GLY A 84 -0.02 13.34 -20.38
CA GLY A 84 -1.19 13.20 -19.52
C GLY A 84 -2.20 12.13 -19.94
N ARG A 85 -1.91 11.33 -20.97
CA ARG A 85 -2.78 10.23 -21.41
C ARG A 85 -2.13 8.88 -21.14
N THR A 86 -2.83 7.99 -20.44
CA THR A 86 -2.38 6.60 -20.26
C THR A 86 -2.29 5.91 -21.62
N VAL A 87 -1.10 5.44 -21.97
CA VAL A 87 -0.81 4.71 -23.22
C VAL A 87 -0.67 3.21 -22.99
N ALA A 88 -0.40 2.79 -21.75
CA ALA A 88 -0.32 1.39 -21.38
C ALA A 88 -0.54 1.15 -19.89
N THR A 89 -1.06 -0.03 -19.57
CA THR A 89 -1.01 -0.63 -18.23
C THR A 89 -0.14 -1.88 -18.31
N LEU A 90 0.93 -1.92 -17.53
CA LEU A 90 1.88 -3.02 -17.49
C LEU A 90 1.56 -3.90 -16.28
N VAL A 91 1.25 -5.17 -16.52
CA VAL A 91 0.96 -6.14 -15.46
C VAL A 91 2.21 -6.98 -15.22
N THR A 92 2.72 -6.98 -13.98
CA THR A 92 3.92 -7.73 -13.57
C THR A 92 5.06 -7.67 -14.61
N PRO A 93 5.58 -6.47 -14.94
CA PRO A 93 6.45 -6.28 -16.10
C PRO A 93 7.73 -7.13 -16.09
N GLY A 94 8.17 -7.59 -14.92
CA GLY A 94 9.48 -8.21 -14.71
C GLY A 94 10.60 -7.26 -15.16
N SER A 95 11.78 -7.81 -15.42
CA SER A 95 12.89 -7.05 -15.99
C SER A 95 12.62 -6.75 -17.47
N THR A 96 12.34 -5.48 -17.78
CA THR A 96 11.97 -5.05 -19.13
C THR A 96 12.32 -3.61 -19.43
N THR A 97 12.36 -3.28 -20.72
CA THR A 97 12.29 -1.91 -21.22
C THR A 97 11.04 -1.78 -22.07
N TYR A 98 9.98 -1.22 -21.49
CA TYR A 98 8.74 -0.98 -22.22
C TYR A 98 8.90 0.22 -23.14
N ARG A 99 8.71 0.02 -24.45
CA ARG A 99 8.89 1.08 -25.47
C ARG A 99 7.54 1.69 -25.84
N VAL A 100 7.40 2.99 -25.63
CA VAL A 100 6.36 3.81 -26.25
C VAL A 100 6.91 4.34 -27.58
N THR A 101 6.22 4.09 -28.68
CA THR A 101 6.61 4.51 -30.04
C THR A 101 5.43 5.10 -30.81
N GLY A 102 5.69 5.63 -32.01
CA GLY A 102 4.64 6.13 -32.90
C GLY A 102 4.05 7.48 -32.50
N LEU A 103 4.74 8.24 -31.64
CA LEU A 103 4.34 9.60 -31.28
C LEU A 103 4.72 10.58 -32.40
N SER A 104 3.99 11.70 -32.47
CA SER A 104 4.40 12.83 -33.31
C SER A 104 5.78 13.33 -32.88
N ALA A 105 6.62 13.80 -33.81
CA ALA A 105 7.89 14.40 -33.42
C ALA A 105 7.65 15.69 -32.59
N GLY A 106 8.21 15.75 -31.39
CA GLY A 106 8.08 16.92 -30.51
C GLY A 106 8.65 16.70 -29.12
N ASP A 107 8.45 17.69 -28.25
CA ASP A 107 8.71 17.56 -26.81
C ASP A 107 7.50 16.89 -26.15
N HIS A 108 7.77 15.88 -25.32
CA HIS A 108 6.78 15.08 -24.63
C HIS A 108 7.11 14.95 -23.15
N THR A 109 6.08 14.71 -22.36
CA THR A 109 6.18 14.27 -20.97
C THR A 109 5.87 12.78 -20.87
N VAL A 110 6.54 12.08 -19.96
CA VAL A 110 6.22 10.69 -19.63
C VAL A 110 6.07 10.56 -18.12
N ARG A 111 5.07 9.81 -17.69
CA ARG A 111 4.83 9.44 -16.30
C ARG A 111 4.66 7.94 -16.22
N VAL A 112 5.36 7.29 -15.31
CA VAL A 112 5.09 5.91 -14.92
C VAL A 112 4.74 5.89 -13.43
N VAL A 113 3.67 5.20 -13.06
CA VAL A 113 3.19 5.14 -11.68
C VAL A 113 2.83 3.72 -11.29
N LYS A 114 3.28 3.30 -10.10
CA LYS A 114 2.92 2.01 -9.52
C LYS A 114 1.47 2.05 -9.04
N ARG A 115 0.62 1.21 -9.64
CA ARG A 115 -0.81 1.10 -9.32
C ARG A 115 -1.05 0.28 -8.08
N SER A 116 -0.44 -0.91 -8.02
CA SER A 116 -0.77 -1.92 -7.03
C SER A 116 -0.03 -1.73 -5.71
N GLU A 117 -0.66 -2.22 -4.65
CA GLU A 117 -0.09 -2.24 -3.32
C GLU A 117 0.64 -3.58 -3.11
N VAL A 118 1.97 -3.56 -3.16
CA VAL A 118 2.81 -4.75 -2.98
C VAL A 118 3.93 -4.46 -1.97
N PRO A 119 3.60 -4.27 -0.68
CA PRO A 119 4.53 -3.78 0.34
C PRO A 119 5.53 -4.82 0.82
N TRP A 120 5.51 -6.05 0.27
CA TRP A 120 6.43 -7.15 0.60
C TRP A 120 7.49 -7.42 -0.47
N ALA A 121 7.46 -6.69 -1.60
CA ALA A 121 8.36 -6.93 -2.72
C ALA A 121 9.05 -5.64 -3.18
N THR A 122 10.28 -5.80 -3.68
CA THR A 122 11.03 -4.71 -4.30
C THR A 122 10.51 -4.45 -5.71
N SER A 123 10.20 -3.20 -5.99
CA SER A 123 10.00 -2.66 -7.32
C SER A 123 11.23 -1.84 -7.73
N THR A 124 11.73 -2.01 -8.97
CA THR A 124 12.91 -1.28 -9.45
C THR A 124 12.59 -0.46 -10.69
N PHE A 125 13.03 0.79 -10.72
CA PHE A 125 12.97 1.69 -11.86
C PHE A 125 14.38 2.05 -12.33
N GLY A 126 14.65 1.85 -13.62
CA GLY A 126 15.97 2.06 -14.23
C GLY A 126 16.07 3.33 -15.08
N GLY A 127 15.06 4.20 -15.06
CA GLY A 127 15.06 5.46 -15.82
C GLY A 127 14.28 5.40 -17.13
N PHE A 128 14.23 6.57 -17.78
CA PHE A 128 13.75 6.72 -19.14
C PHE A 128 14.93 6.64 -20.11
N VAL A 129 14.77 5.90 -21.20
CA VAL A 129 15.83 5.71 -22.21
C VAL A 129 15.36 6.16 -23.59
N PRO A 130 16.27 6.70 -24.43
CA PRO A 130 15.92 7.15 -25.77
C PRO A 130 15.44 5.98 -26.65
N VAL A 131 14.42 6.23 -27.46
CA VAL A 131 13.87 5.29 -28.44
C VAL A 131 13.79 5.97 -29.79
N ASP A 132 14.18 5.25 -30.85
CA ASP A 132 14.04 5.67 -32.25
C ASP A 132 14.66 7.06 -32.56
N GLY A 133 15.83 7.34 -31.98
CA GLY A 133 16.56 8.60 -32.15
C GLY A 133 16.07 9.75 -31.28
N SER A 134 15.11 9.50 -30.38
CA SER A 134 14.65 10.48 -29.40
C SER A 134 15.75 10.81 -28.38
N GLN A 135 15.58 11.93 -27.68
CA GLN A 135 16.48 12.43 -26.65
C GLN A 135 15.75 12.53 -25.32
N VAL A 136 16.29 11.95 -24.25
CA VAL A 136 15.82 12.20 -22.88
C VAL A 136 16.31 13.58 -22.44
N LEU A 137 15.40 14.39 -21.90
CA LEU A 137 15.66 15.75 -21.45
C LEU A 137 15.85 15.80 -19.93
N SER A 138 16.16 16.99 -19.40
CA SER A 138 16.24 17.19 -17.96
C SER A 138 14.91 16.91 -17.27
N ALA A 139 14.97 16.48 -16.00
CA ALA A 139 13.80 16.23 -15.18
C ALA A 139 12.80 17.41 -15.23
N PRO A 140 11.48 17.15 -15.21
CA PRO A 140 10.51 18.22 -14.96
C PRO A 140 10.74 18.82 -13.56
N PRO A 141 10.39 20.10 -13.34
CA PRO A 141 10.54 20.72 -12.02
C PRO A 141 9.65 20.02 -11.00
N ALA A 142 10.13 19.95 -9.76
CA ALA A 142 9.31 19.58 -8.62
C ALA A 142 8.17 20.58 -8.42
N ARG A 143 7.09 20.13 -7.77
CA ARG A 143 5.95 20.98 -7.44
C ARG A 143 6.19 21.67 -6.10
N ASP A 144 5.73 22.90 -5.98
CA ASP A 144 5.87 23.69 -4.74
C ASP A 144 5.04 23.12 -3.59
N LEU A 145 3.83 22.62 -3.90
CA LEU A 145 2.92 22.03 -2.93
C LEU A 145 3.22 20.54 -2.78
N GLN A 146 3.33 20.07 -1.55
CA GLN A 146 3.63 18.67 -1.23
C GLN A 146 2.60 18.09 -0.25
N LEU A 147 2.09 16.89 -0.55
CA LEU A 147 1.12 16.18 0.28
C LEU A 147 1.63 14.80 0.66
N GLU A 148 1.52 14.44 1.93
CA GLU A 148 1.69 13.04 2.35
C GLU A 148 0.35 12.46 2.79
N LEU A 149 0.01 11.31 2.24
CA LEU A 149 -1.20 10.57 2.54
C LEU A 149 -0.79 9.30 3.28
N VAL A 150 -1.15 9.24 4.56
CA VAL A 150 -0.91 8.12 5.45
C VAL A 150 -2.22 7.39 5.66
N GLY A 151 -2.22 6.06 5.50
CA GLY A 151 -3.41 5.30 5.87
C GLY A 151 -3.37 3.82 5.58
N ASP A 152 -4.56 3.27 5.45
CA ASP A 152 -4.80 1.85 5.22
C ASP A 152 -5.28 1.58 3.78
N SER A 153 -6.14 0.57 3.61
CA SER A 153 -6.67 0.13 2.32
C SER A 153 -7.45 1.20 1.57
N TYR A 154 -8.08 2.15 2.29
CA TYR A 154 -8.80 3.24 1.65
C TYR A 154 -7.82 4.21 1.00
N THR A 155 -6.70 4.51 1.67
CA THR A 155 -5.65 5.38 1.12
C THR A 155 -4.88 4.68 0.00
N ALA A 156 -4.70 3.35 0.07
CA ALA A 156 -4.03 2.56 -0.97
C ALA A 156 -4.84 2.40 -2.27
N GLY A 157 -6.15 2.66 -2.25
CA GLY A 157 -7.04 2.43 -3.40
C GLY A 157 -7.36 0.95 -3.62
N TYR A 158 -7.44 0.17 -2.52
CA TYR A 158 -7.64 -1.28 -2.50
C TYR A 158 -8.84 -1.70 -3.36
N GLY A 159 -8.57 -2.49 -4.40
CA GLY A 159 -9.59 -3.07 -5.28
C GLY A 159 -10.55 -2.06 -5.93
N SER A 160 -10.16 -0.79 -6.02
CA SER A 160 -11.03 0.33 -6.42
C SER A 160 -11.56 0.22 -7.84
N THR A 161 -10.81 -0.43 -8.75
CA THR A 161 -11.18 -0.59 -10.16
C THR A 161 -11.96 -1.89 -10.44
N SER A 162 -12.28 -2.67 -9.40
CA SER A 162 -13.02 -3.91 -9.56
C SER A 162 -14.46 -3.65 -10.00
N ALA A 163 -14.98 -4.52 -10.85
CA ALA A 163 -16.41 -4.57 -11.18
C ALA A 163 -17.21 -5.46 -10.21
N SER A 164 -16.57 -6.01 -9.19
CA SER A 164 -17.13 -6.94 -8.21
C SER A 164 -16.61 -6.63 -6.81
N ARG A 165 -17.47 -6.82 -5.81
CA ARG A 165 -17.06 -6.81 -4.39
C ARG A 165 -16.41 -8.12 -3.96
N GLU A 166 -16.67 -9.21 -4.67
CA GLU A 166 -16.01 -10.48 -4.41
C GLU A 166 -14.76 -10.56 -5.28
N CYS A 167 -13.58 -10.63 -4.63
CA CYS A 167 -12.29 -10.64 -5.30
C CYS A 167 -11.34 -11.64 -4.63
N THR A 168 -10.61 -12.40 -5.43
CA THR A 168 -9.43 -13.16 -4.99
C THR A 168 -8.27 -12.22 -4.65
N GLY A 169 -7.23 -12.74 -4.02
CA GLY A 169 -6.04 -11.94 -3.69
C GLY A 169 -5.32 -11.37 -4.91
N ASP A 170 -5.28 -12.11 -6.03
CA ASP A 170 -4.72 -11.58 -7.28
C ASP A 170 -5.66 -10.54 -7.88
N GLU A 171 -6.98 -10.78 -7.93
CA GLU A 171 -7.94 -9.78 -8.41
C GLU A 171 -7.86 -8.48 -7.61
N VAL A 172 -7.73 -8.54 -6.28
CA VAL A 172 -7.45 -7.36 -5.44
C VAL A 172 -6.20 -6.64 -5.90
N THR A 173 -5.11 -7.37 -6.12
CA THR A 173 -3.83 -6.77 -6.55
C THR A 173 -3.98 -6.07 -7.90
N ARG A 174 -4.62 -6.72 -8.89
CA ARG A 174 -4.81 -6.20 -10.25
C ARG A 174 -5.83 -5.06 -10.32
N THR A 175 -6.78 -5.03 -9.40
CA THR A 175 -7.84 -4.01 -9.36
C THR A 175 -7.55 -2.87 -8.39
N THR A 176 -6.47 -2.96 -7.60
CA THR A 176 -5.97 -1.85 -6.79
C THR A 176 -5.28 -0.82 -7.68
N ASN A 177 -5.67 0.45 -7.56
CA ASN A 177 -5.01 1.54 -8.27
C ASN A 177 -4.82 2.78 -7.39
N ALA A 178 -3.60 2.92 -6.88
CA ALA A 178 -3.20 4.04 -6.05
C ALA A 178 -3.18 5.40 -6.76
N ASP A 179 -2.99 5.46 -8.09
CA ASP A 179 -3.04 6.73 -8.84
C ASP A 179 -4.48 7.26 -9.01
N LEU A 180 -5.47 6.39 -8.78
CA LEU A 180 -6.90 6.70 -8.70
C LEU A 180 -7.43 6.74 -7.25
N SER A 181 -6.56 6.60 -6.25
CA SER A 181 -6.94 6.81 -4.85
C SER A 181 -7.32 8.28 -4.62
N PHE A 182 -8.15 8.52 -3.59
CA PHE A 182 -8.57 9.88 -3.25
C PHE A 182 -7.38 10.81 -2.95
N GLY A 183 -6.29 10.24 -2.43
CA GLY A 183 -5.05 10.94 -2.14
C GLY A 183 -4.36 11.49 -3.38
N ALA A 184 -4.09 10.60 -4.36
CA ALA A 184 -3.47 10.98 -5.62
C ALA A 184 -4.37 11.92 -6.44
N LEU A 185 -5.69 11.68 -6.44
CA LEU A 185 -6.67 12.56 -7.10
C LEU A 185 -6.68 13.97 -6.50
N THR A 186 -6.63 14.07 -5.16
CA THR A 186 -6.53 15.36 -4.45
C THR A 186 -5.24 16.09 -4.79
N ALA A 187 -4.10 15.40 -4.74
CA ALA A 187 -2.81 16.00 -5.07
C ALA A 187 -2.80 16.57 -6.50
N ARG A 188 -3.32 15.82 -7.47
CA ARG A 188 -3.46 16.27 -8.85
C ARG A 188 -4.40 17.47 -8.99
N ALA A 189 -5.51 17.50 -8.25
CA ALA A 189 -6.44 18.64 -8.25
C ALA A 189 -5.86 19.93 -7.61
N LEU A 190 -4.83 19.77 -6.77
CA LEU A 190 -4.10 20.87 -6.15
C LEU A 190 -2.78 21.22 -6.87
N GLY A 191 -2.36 20.42 -7.85
CA GLY A 191 -1.06 20.58 -8.49
C GLY A 191 0.12 20.25 -7.56
N ALA A 192 -0.07 19.31 -6.64
CA ALA A 192 0.92 18.91 -5.63
C ALA A 192 1.73 17.68 -6.04
N ASP A 193 2.98 17.63 -5.59
CA ASP A 193 3.71 16.37 -5.45
C ASP A 193 3.12 15.59 -4.27
N TYR A 194 3.16 14.26 -4.33
CA TYR A 194 2.55 13.45 -3.28
C TYR A 194 3.29 12.15 -2.94
N GLN A 195 3.09 11.70 -1.71
CA GLN A 195 3.38 10.33 -1.28
C GLN A 195 2.11 9.64 -0.80
N VAL A 196 1.89 8.41 -1.23
CA VAL A 196 0.85 7.51 -0.68
C VAL A 196 1.58 6.44 0.14
N ASN A 197 1.69 6.67 1.44
CA ASN A 197 2.29 5.74 2.39
C ASN A 197 1.14 5.00 3.07
N ALA A 198 0.61 4.00 2.35
CA ALA A 198 -0.57 3.27 2.77
C ALA A 198 -0.30 1.76 2.85
N PHE A 199 -0.86 1.11 3.87
CA PHE A 199 -0.73 -0.33 4.07
C PHE A 199 -2.08 -0.94 4.48
N SER A 200 -2.71 -1.66 3.55
CA SER A 200 -3.98 -2.34 3.72
C SER A 200 -4.02 -3.25 4.96
N GLY A 201 -5.14 -3.18 5.66
CA GLY A 201 -5.39 -3.96 6.88
C GLY A 201 -4.66 -3.45 8.13
N ARG A 202 -3.76 -2.47 8.02
CA ARG A 202 -3.04 -1.90 9.19
C ARG A 202 -3.86 -0.85 9.90
N GLY A 203 -3.75 -0.83 11.23
CA GLY A 203 -4.33 0.21 12.08
C GLY A 203 -3.27 1.00 12.85
N MET A 204 -3.73 1.91 13.70
CA MET A 204 -2.87 2.72 14.58
C MET A 204 -2.24 1.88 15.70
N VAL A 205 -3.04 0.98 16.29
CA VAL A 205 -2.61 0.04 17.33
C VAL A 205 -3.05 -1.38 17.04
N ARG A 206 -4.15 -1.57 16.32
CA ARG A 206 -4.80 -2.85 16.03
C ARG A 206 -5.07 -2.98 14.54
N ASN A 207 -4.59 -4.06 13.93
CA ASN A 207 -4.87 -4.37 12.53
C ASN A 207 -6.23 -5.05 12.37
N TYR A 208 -6.69 -5.21 11.13
CA TYR A 208 -7.99 -5.79 10.82
C TYR A 208 -8.21 -7.12 11.55
N ALA A 209 -9.34 -7.23 12.26
CA ALA A 209 -9.71 -8.40 13.06
C ALA A 209 -8.66 -8.87 14.09
N GLY A 210 -7.74 -8.00 14.52
CA GLY A 210 -6.65 -8.37 15.44
C GLY A 210 -5.53 -9.17 14.78
N GLY A 211 -5.43 -9.14 13.45
CA GLY A 211 -4.39 -9.83 12.70
C GLY A 211 -2.99 -9.29 13.01
N GLU A 212 -1.98 -10.17 12.88
CA GLU A 212 -0.57 -9.82 13.10
C GLU A 212 -0.33 -9.05 14.40
N PRO A 213 -0.70 -9.62 15.57
CA PRO A 213 -0.56 -8.93 16.86
C PRO A 213 0.91 -8.57 17.11
N GLY A 214 1.13 -7.37 17.65
CA GLY A 214 2.47 -6.83 17.90
C GLY A 214 3.01 -5.92 16.79
N THR A 215 2.34 -5.83 15.64
CA THR A 215 2.65 -4.84 14.60
C THR A 215 1.46 -3.91 14.35
N SER A 216 1.75 -2.73 13.82
CA SER A 216 0.76 -1.74 13.39
C SER A 216 1.29 -0.97 12.18
N TYR A 217 0.53 -0.01 11.63
CA TYR A 217 1.05 0.88 10.59
C TYR A 217 2.37 1.55 11.02
N ARG A 218 2.45 1.98 12.29
CA ARG A 218 3.62 2.63 12.89
C ARG A 218 4.88 1.75 12.91
N THR A 219 4.77 0.45 12.69
CA THR A 219 5.93 -0.46 12.57
C THR A 219 6.70 -0.25 11.26
N TYR A 220 6.02 0.23 10.22
CA TYR A 220 6.55 0.30 8.84
C TYR A 220 6.69 1.72 8.30
N GLU A 221 6.00 2.67 8.92
CA GLU A 221 5.75 3.99 8.36
C GLU A 221 6.98 4.87 8.16
N ASP A 222 8.09 4.56 8.81
CA ASP A 222 9.35 5.30 8.67
C ASP A 222 10.22 4.78 7.52
N ARG A 223 9.81 3.73 6.80
CA ARG A 223 10.62 3.02 5.80
C ARG A 223 10.30 3.45 4.37
N ALA A 224 11.25 3.22 3.46
CA ALA A 224 11.01 3.33 2.00
C ALA A 224 10.54 2.01 1.40
N LEU A 225 11.07 0.91 1.94
CA LEU A 225 10.71 -0.46 1.62
C LEU A 225 10.14 -1.06 2.91
N PRO A 226 8.82 -1.27 3.05
CA PRO A 226 8.22 -1.70 4.31
C PRO A 226 8.82 -3.00 4.88
N PHE A 227 9.23 -3.91 4.00
CA PHE A 227 9.87 -5.18 4.34
C PHE A 227 11.36 -5.09 4.75
N VAL A 228 11.98 -3.92 4.65
CA VAL A 228 13.36 -3.68 5.08
C VAL A 228 13.36 -2.88 6.37
N ASP A 229 13.99 -3.40 7.42
CA ASP A 229 14.11 -2.73 8.72
C ASP A 229 15.19 -1.63 8.68
N ALA A 230 14.95 -0.60 7.87
CA ALA A 230 15.79 0.57 7.74
C ALA A 230 14.91 1.81 7.47
N PRO A 231 15.12 2.91 8.22
CA PRO A 231 14.36 4.13 8.00
C PRO A 231 14.68 4.71 6.63
N TRP A 232 13.68 5.31 6.01
CA TRP A 232 13.84 6.09 4.79
C TRP A 232 14.68 7.32 5.07
N VAL A 233 15.72 7.51 4.25
CA VAL A 233 16.49 8.74 4.24
C VAL A 233 15.69 9.79 3.47
N ARG A 234 14.92 10.59 4.20
CA ARG A 234 14.12 11.68 3.63
C ARG A 234 15.02 12.72 2.94
N PRO A 235 14.77 13.05 1.65
CA PRO A 235 15.41 14.18 1.00
C PRO A 235 15.07 15.51 1.68
N ALA A 236 16.03 16.44 1.76
CA ALA A 236 15.78 17.77 2.32
C ALA A 236 14.74 18.58 1.52
N SER A 237 14.47 18.19 0.28
CA SER A 237 13.41 18.78 -0.55
C SER A 237 12.00 18.29 -0.21
N TRP A 238 11.86 17.21 0.57
CA TRP A 238 10.55 16.69 0.98
C TRP A 238 10.14 17.25 2.34
N HIS A 239 9.27 18.25 2.30
CA HIS A 239 8.63 18.90 3.43
C HIS A 239 7.14 19.13 3.08
N PRO A 240 6.26 18.16 3.37
CA PRO A 240 4.85 18.25 3.01
C PRO A 240 4.18 19.46 3.68
N ASP A 241 3.39 20.22 2.91
CA ASP A 241 2.52 21.27 3.41
C ASP A 241 1.38 20.70 4.27
N ALA A 242 0.94 19.47 3.93
CA ALA A 242 -0.03 18.73 4.72
C ALA A 242 0.26 17.23 4.73
N VAL A 243 0.08 16.61 5.90
CA VAL A 243 0.02 15.16 6.08
C VAL A 243 -1.41 14.80 6.46
N VAL A 244 -2.08 14.00 5.64
CA VAL A 244 -3.43 13.49 5.92
C VAL A 244 -3.31 12.07 6.44
N VAL A 245 -3.74 11.85 7.69
CA VAL A 245 -3.63 10.57 8.39
C VAL A 245 -5.01 9.95 8.52
N GLY A 246 -5.26 8.87 7.79
CA GLY A 246 -6.49 8.07 7.84
C GLY A 246 -6.20 6.67 8.35
N LEU A 247 -6.11 6.51 9.68
CA LEU A 247 -5.87 5.23 10.35
C LEU A 247 -6.90 5.05 11.46
N GLY A 248 -7.57 3.91 11.51
CA GLY A 248 -8.57 3.62 12.54
C GLY A 248 -9.71 2.72 12.08
N ILE A 249 -9.95 2.61 10.77
CA ILE A 249 -10.95 1.67 10.22
C ILE A 249 -10.62 0.25 10.69
N ASN A 250 -9.37 -0.18 10.55
CA ASN A 250 -8.94 -1.52 10.95
C ASN A 250 -8.94 -1.75 12.47
N ASP A 251 -8.72 -0.68 13.26
CA ASP A 251 -8.77 -0.76 14.71
C ASP A 251 -10.21 -1.05 15.19
N PHE A 252 -11.22 -0.42 14.57
CA PHE A 252 -12.61 -0.42 15.07
C PHE A 252 -13.64 -1.19 14.22
N SER A 253 -13.31 -1.63 13.00
CA SER A 253 -14.25 -2.29 12.08
C SER A 253 -14.67 -3.71 12.45
N THR A 254 -14.12 -4.27 13.54
CA THR A 254 -14.48 -5.62 14.00
C THR A 254 -14.54 -5.66 15.52
N PRO A 255 -15.37 -6.51 16.13
CA PRO A 255 -15.29 -6.78 17.56
C PRO A 255 -13.89 -7.24 18.00
N LEU A 256 -13.54 -6.95 19.26
CA LEU A 256 -12.33 -7.49 19.89
C LEU A 256 -12.46 -9.01 20.10
N ASN A 257 -11.41 -9.74 19.77
CA ASN A 257 -11.28 -11.15 20.10
C ASN A 257 -10.70 -11.32 21.53
N ALA A 258 -11.01 -12.44 22.17
CA ALA A 258 -10.61 -12.70 23.56
C ALA A 258 -9.09 -12.82 23.78
N ASN A 259 -8.32 -13.07 22.72
CA ASN A 259 -6.87 -13.24 22.74
C ASN A 259 -6.08 -11.96 22.41
N GLU A 260 -6.76 -10.83 22.24
CA GLU A 260 -6.11 -9.56 21.90
C GLU A 260 -5.57 -8.84 23.14
N ALA A 261 -4.63 -7.91 22.91
CA ALA A 261 -3.92 -7.20 23.99
C ALA A 261 -4.84 -6.31 24.86
N TRP A 262 -6.02 -5.95 24.35
CA TRP A 262 -6.96 -5.06 25.04
C TRP A 262 -8.11 -5.88 25.65
N PRO A 263 -8.28 -5.87 26.98
CA PRO A 263 -9.32 -6.66 27.64
C PRO A 263 -10.73 -6.09 27.45
N THR A 264 -10.85 -4.84 26.99
CA THR A 264 -12.13 -4.15 26.76
C THR A 264 -12.01 -3.21 25.57
N THR A 265 -13.15 -2.85 24.96
CA THR A 265 -13.19 -1.82 23.91
C THR A 265 -12.72 -0.47 24.44
N THR A 266 -13.08 -0.09 25.67
CA THR A 266 -12.55 1.13 26.31
C THR A 266 -11.03 1.14 26.38
N ALA A 267 -10.39 0.02 26.72
CA ALA A 267 -8.93 -0.07 26.73
C ALA A 267 -8.32 0.09 25.34
N LEU A 268 -8.95 -0.46 24.29
CA LEU A 268 -8.54 -0.24 22.90
C LEU A 268 -8.65 1.23 22.51
N ARG A 269 -9.77 1.89 22.85
CA ARG A 269 -10.01 3.31 22.54
C ARG A 269 -8.95 4.23 23.15
N GLU A 270 -8.64 4.06 24.43
CA GLU A 270 -7.61 4.87 25.08
C GLU A 270 -6.21 4.57 24.54
N ALA A 271 -5.89 3.30 24.24
CA ALA A 271 -4.62 2.95 23.61
C ALA A 271 -4.48 3.57 22.22
N TRP A 272 -5.57 3.59 21.44
CA TRP A 272 -5.62 4.22 20.13
C TRP A 272 -5.39 5.73 20.22
N VAL A 273 -6.09 6.44 21.12
CA VAL A 273 -5.92 7.89 21.32
C VAL A 273 -4.48 8.23 21.71
N ALA A 274 -3.92 7.52 22.68
CA ALA A 274 -2.54 7.73 23.10
C ALA A 274 -1.52 7.46 21.97
N ALA A 275 -1.72 6.39 21.20
CA ALA A 275 -0.87 6.08 20.06
C ALA A 275 -0.98 7.11 18.93
N TYR A 276 -2.18 7.65 18.69
CA TYR A 276 -2.38 8.68 17.68
C TYR A 276 -1.66 9.98 18.06
N HIS A 277 -1.75 10.41 19.31
CA HIS A 277 -0.97 11.55 19.83
C HIS A 277 0.52 11.35 19.62
N GLY A 278 1.05 10.19 20.01
CA GLY A 278 2.47 9.86 19.81
C GLY A 278 2.87 9.85 18.33
N TYR A 279 1.97 9.45 17.44
CA TYR A 279 2.23 9.51 16.00
C TYR A 279 2.24 10.95 15.46
N LEU A 280 1.34 11.80 15.95
CA LEU A 280 1.35 13.23 15.62
C LEU A 280 2.64 13.90 16.13
N ASP A 281 3.16 13.49 17.29
CA ASP A 281 4.48 13.95 17.79
C ASP A 281 5.60 13.53 16.82
N THR A 282 5.61 12.28 16.37
CA THR A 282 6.59 11.80 15.38
C THR A 282 6.52 12.62 14.09
N LEU A 283 5.32 12.91 13.57
CA LEU A 283 5.15 13.72 12.36
C LEU A 283 5.59 15.18 12.59
N ARG A 284 5.33 15.73 13.78
CA ARG A 284 5.71 17.10 14.14
C ARG A 284 7.23 17.23 14.29
N GLU A 285 7.90 16.25 14.90
CA GLU A 285 9.37 16.17 14.94
C GLU A 285 9.96 16.02 13.54
N ARG A 286 9.32 15.20 12.71
CA ARG A 286 9.76 14.97 11.34
C ARG A 286 9.65 16.25 10.51
N TYR A 287 8.47 16.85 10.40
CA TYR A 287 8.19 17.90 9.42
C TYR A 287 8.19 19.33 9.97
N GLY A 288 8.15 19.48 11.28
CA GLY A 288 8.15 20.78 11.95
C GLY A 288 6.75 21.38 12.12
N PRO A 289 6.69 22.59 12.70
CA PRO A 289 5.44 23.25 13.10
C PRO A 289 4.65 23.85 11.93
N ASP A 290 5.21 23.88 10.71
CA ASP A 290 4.55 24.51 9.56
C ASP A 290 3.62 23.59 8.78
N THR A 291 3.90 22.29 8.79
CA THR A 291 3.05 21.28 8.15
C THR A 291 1.69 21.18 8.84
N TYR A 292 0.60 21.18 8.08
CA TYR A 292 -0.70 20.80 8.61
C TYR A 292 -0.76 19.29 8.85
N LEU A 293 -1.19 18.86 10.04
CA LEU A 293 -1.49 17.46 10.32
C LEU A 293 -3.01 17.29 10.31
N VAL A 294 -3.53 16.62 9.30
CA VAL A 294 -4.97 16.42 9.11
C VAL A 294 -5.32 15.03 9.59
N VAL A 295 -6.01 14.95 10.73
CA VAL A 295 -6.59 13.71 11.25
C VAL A 295 -7.88 13.44 10.49
N SER A 296 -7.84 12.45 9.62
CA SER A 296 -8.95 12.04 8.76
C SER A 296 -9.77 10.93 9.43
N ALA A 297 -11.09 11.06 9.39
CA ALA A 297 -12.03 10.04 9.86
C ALA A 297 -13.19 9.83 8.88
N THR A 298 -13.83 8.67 8.97
CA THR A 298 -15.03 8.31 8.22
C THR A 298 -15.91 7.37 9.03
N ASP A 299 -17.09 7.06 8.51
CA ASP A 299 -18.02 6.12 9.12
C ASP A 299 -17.43 4.70 9.15
N VAL A 300 -17.58 4.04 10.30
CA VAL A 300 -17.28 2.61 10.45
C VAL A 300 -18.58 1.90 10.81
N HIS A 301 -18.89 0.81 10.13
CA HIS A 301 -20.17 0.10 10.28
C HIS A 301 -20.46 -0.41 11.70
N THR A 302 -19.45 -0.48 12.57
CA THR A 302 -19.55 -0.91 13.97
C THR A 302 -19.93 0.22 14.94
N GLY A 303 -19.85 1.49 14.53
CA GLY A 303 -20.21 2.64 15.38
C GLY A 303 -19.40 3.90 15.11
N THR A 304 -19.42 4.82 16.07
CA THR A 304 -18.84 6.17 15.95
C THR A 304 -17.44 6.30 16.56
N ASP A 305 -16.83 5.21 17.00
CA ASP A 305 -15.53 5.24 17.70
C ASP A 305 -14.46 5.98 16.90
N LEU A 306 -14.33 5.71 15.59
CA LEU A 306 -13.35 6.38 14.74
C LEU A 306 -13.57 7.91 14.67
N PRO A 307 -14.73 8.42 14.20
CA PRO A 307 -14.94 9.86 14.12
C PRO A 307 -14.88 10.56 15.49
N ASP A 308 -15.43 9.96 16.55
CA ASP A 308 -15.48 10.56 17.89
C ASP A 308 -14.07 10.67 18.50
N LEU A 309 -13.26 9.61 18.41
CA LEU A 309 -11.92 9.60 18.99
C LEU A 309 -10.93 10.42 18.16
N ALA A 310 -11.07 10.42 16.83
CA ALA A 310 -10.29 11.30 15.97
C ALA A 310 -10.56 12.79 16.27
N GLN A 311 -11.83 13.17 16.47
CA GLN A 311 -12.19 14.52 16.90
C GLN A 311 -11.58 14.83 18.27
N ARG A 312 -11.67 13.91 19.24
CA ARG A 312 -11.04 14.05 20.57
C ARG A 312 -9.53 14.30 20.46
N VAL A 313 -8.80 13.51 19.68
CA VAL A 313 -7.35 13.70 19.47
C VAL A 313 -7.06 15.12 18.96
N VAL A 314 -7.80 15.60 17.97
CA VAL A 314 -7.61 16.96 17.43
C VAL A 314 -7.93 18.03 18.47
N ASP A 315 -9.04 17.90 19.19
CA ASP A 315 -9.44 18.88 20.21
C ASP A 315 -8.41 18.97 21.34
N GLU A 316 -7.87 17.83 21.77
CA GLU A 316 -6.78 17.76 22.76
C GLU A 316 -5.51 18.45 22.22
N ARG A 317 -5.09 18.18 20.97
CA ARG A 317 -3.91 18.84 20.37
C ARG A 317 -4.06 20.35 20.23
N ARG A 318 -5.27 20.82 19.88
CA ARG A 318 -5.54 22.24 19.76
C ARG A 318 -5.63 22.92 21.13
N ALA A 319 -6.17 22.25 22.13
CA ALA A 319 -6.14 22.75 23.52
C ALA A 319 -4.70 22.90 24.04
N ASP A 320 -3.79 22.02 23.59
CA ASP A 320 -2.34 22.10 23.88
C ASP A 320 -1.58 23.10 22.98
N GLY A 321 -2.28 23.79 22.07
CA GLY A 321 -1.75 24.92 21.29
C GLY A 321 -1.28 24.59 19.87
N ASP A 322 -1.46 23.36 19.37
CA ASP A 322 -1.15 23.02 17.97
C ASP A 322 -2.35 23.26 17.06
N ASP A 323 -2.55 24.52 16.65
CA ASP A 323 -3.64 24.94 15.76
C ASP A 323 -3.53 24.40 14.32
N ARG A 324 -2.41 23.77 13.97
CA ARG A 324 -2.19 23.12 12.67
C ARG A 324 -2.48 21.62 12.69
N VAL A 325 -2.99 21.08 13.81
CA VAL A 325 -3.71 19.80 13.80
C VAL A 325 -5.18 20.06 13.47
N ARG A 326 -5.67 19.45 12.39
CA ARG A 326 -7.02 19.71 11.88
C ARG A 326 -7.80 18.41 11.73
N TYR A 327 -9.06 18.44 12.13
CA TYR A 327 -9.99 17.34 11.92
C TYR A 327 -10.64 17.46 10.56
N TRP A 328 -10.68 16.37 9.83
CA TRP A 328 -11.47 16.24 8.60
C TRP A 328 -12.26 14.95 8.63
N TYR A 329 -13.58 15.07 8.50
CA TYR A 329 -14.49 13.93 8.40
C TYR A 329 -15.19 13.95 7.06
N TYR A 330 -15.27 12.78 6.44
CA TYR A 330 -16.12 12.53 5.28
C TYR A 330 -17.07 11.38 5.60
N SER A 331 -18.36 11.63 5.43
CA SER A 331 -19.40 10.61 5.62
C SER A 331 -19.45 9.64 4.44
N GLY A 332 -20.14 8.51 4.61
CA GLY A 332 -20.50 7.60 3.50
C GLY A 332 -21.51 8.14 2.49
N ALA A 333 -21.95 9.40 2.61
CA ALA A 333 -22.93 10.00 1.71
C ALA A 333 -22.38 10.09 0.27
N GLY A 334 -23.09 9.45 -0.67
CA GLY A 334 -22.71 9.41 -2.08
C GLY A 334 -21.67 8.35 -2.42
N LEU A 335 -21.28 7.50 -1.47
CA LEU A 335 -20.36 6.39 -1.72
C LEU A 335 -21.12 5.09 -2.01
N ASP A 336 -20.67 4.32 -2.99
CA ASP A 336 -21.25 3.04 -3.42
C ASP A 336 -20.55 1.81 -2.83
N TYR A 337 -19.31 1.95 -2.36
CA TYR A 337 -18.46 0.88 -1.85
C TYR A 337 -18.42 -0.32 -2.82
N GLY A 338 -18.31 -0.02 -4.11
CA GLY A 338 -18.37 -0.99 -5.21
C GLY A 338 -17.07 -1.74 -5.45
N GLY A 339 -15.95 -1.32 -4.86
CA GLY A 339 -14.65 -1.99 -4.95
C GLY A 339 -14.61 -3.33 -4.22
N CYS A 340 -13.49 -4.03 -4.34
CA CYS A 340 -13.30 -5.32 -3.68
C CYS A 340 -13.59 -5.25 -2.16
N HIS A 341 -14.30 -6.23 -1.64
CA HIS A 341 -14.61 -6.40 -0.23
C HIS A 341 -15.24 -5.15 0.40
N TRP A 342 -16.16 -4.50 -0.33
CA TRP A 342 -16.86 -3.30 0.10
C TRP A 342 -15.91 -2.11 0.38
N HIS A 343 -14.79 -2.05 -0.33
CA HIS A 343 -13.91 -0.87 -0.32
C HIS A 343 -14.42 0.20 -1.29
N PRO A 344 -13.95 1.46 -1.13
CA PRO A 344 -14.28 2.54 -2.04
C PRO A 344 -14.00 2.17 -3.50
N SER A 345 -14.97 2.41 -4.38
CA SER A 345 -14.77 2.33 -5.82
C SER A 345 -13.98 3.54 -6.34
N VAL A 346 -13.63 3.56 -7.64
CA VAL A 346 -13.08 4.77 -8.27
C VAL A 346 -14.04 5.97 -8.11
N HIS A 347 -15.35 5.75 -8.24
CA HIS A 347 -16.34 6.81 -8.04
C HIS A 347 -16.26 7.38 -6.61
N ASP A 348 -16.17 6.51 -5.61
CA ASP A 348 -16.05 6.92 -4.22
C ASP A 348 -14.77 7.73 -3.98
N HIS A 349 -13.65 7.29 -4.56
CA HIS A 349 -12.39 8.03 -4.48
C HIS A 349 -12.48 9.43 -5.11
N GLU A 350 -13.22 9.60 -6.20
CA GLU A 350 -13.48 10.91 -6.80
C GLU A 350 -14.31 11.81 -5.87
N VAL A 351 -15.36 11.26 -5.25
CA VAL A 351 -16.20 11.97 -4.27
C VAL A 351 -15.38 12.41 -3.06
N ILE A 352 -14.59 11.50 -2.48
CA ILE A 352 -13.73 11.77 -1.32
C ILE A 352 -12.65 12.81 -1.70
N ALA A 353 -12.03 12.68 -2.87
CA ALA A 353 -11.01 13.62 -3.33
C ALA A 353 -11.55 15.04 -3.52
N ALA A 354 -12.78 15.20 -4.03
CA ALA A 354 -13.40 16.51 -4.17
C ALA A 354 -13.63 17.19 -2.82
N GLN A 355 -14.06 16.42 -1.80
CA GLN A 355 -14.23 16.91 -0.44
C GLN A 355 -12.88 17.29 0.20
N LEU A 356 -11.87 16.42 0.09
CA LEU A 356 -10.54 16.68 0.64
C LEU A 356 -9.88 17.89 -0.03
N THR A 357 -9.99 18.00 -1.36
CA THR A 357 -9.47 19.16 -2.12
C THR A 357 -10.09 20.45 -1.61
N THR A 358 -11.41 20.47 -1.37
CA THR A 358 -12.10 21.64 -0.83
C THR A 358 -11.61 21.99 0.58
N PHE A 359 -11.46 20.98 1.43
CA PHE A 359 -10.95 21.14 2.79
C PHE A 359 -9.53 21.71 2.81
N LEU A 360 -8.60 21.12 2.04
CA LEU A 360 -7.20 21.54 2.00
C LEU A 360 -7.03 22.95 1.40
N ARG A 361 -7.82 23.33 0.38
CA ARG A 361 -7.85 24.72 -0.11
C ARG A 361 -8.26 25.70 0.99
N GLY A 362 -9.18 25.32 1.86
CA GLY A 362 -9.60 26.10 3.02
C GLY A 362 -8.51 26.31 4.08
N LEU A 363 -7.43 25.52 4.06
CA LEU A 363 -6.28 25.70 4.96
C LEU A 363 -5.27 26.73 4.44
N GLY A 364 -5.40 27.18 3.18
CA GLY A 364 -4.48 28.13 2.56
C GLY A 364 -3.06 27.58 2.37
N LEU A 365 -2.95 26.32 1.93
CA LEU A 365 -1.66 25.70 1.63
C LEU A 365 -0.93 26.46 0.51
N GLY A 366 0.40 26.56 0.62
CA GLY A 366 1.27 27.07 -0.44
C GLY A 366 0.99 28.50 -0.93
N ASN A 367 1.09 29.53 -0.08
CA ASN A 367 0.96 30.96 -0.45
C ASN A 367 2.08 31.49 -1.40
N GLY A 368 2.33 30.81 -2.52
CA GLY A 368 3.01 31.27 -3.74
C GLY A 368 2.02 31.40 -4.92
N PRO A 369 2.41 31.98 -6.07
CA PRO A 369 1.48 32.34 -7.14
C PRO A 369 0.82 31.10 -7.74
N THR A 370 -0.51 31.12 -7.79
CA THR A 370 -1.36 30.06 -8.34
C THR A 370 -0.98 29.76 -9.79
N PRO A 371 -0.54 28.53 -10.16
CA PRO A 371 -0.45 28.16 -11.56
C PRO A 371 -1.86 28.13 -12.17
N SER A 372 -1.98 28.75 -13.34
CA SER A 372 -3.22 28.82 -14.11
C SER A 372 -3.75 27.40 -14.41
N PRO A 373 -5.07 27.14 -14.29
CA PRO A 373 -5.64 25.84 -14.60
C PRO A 373 -5.36 25.46 -16.06
N THR A 374 -4.73 24.31 -16.26
CA THR A 374 -4.68 23.63 -17.56
C THR A 374 -6.11 23.22 -17.95
N PRO A 375 -6.59 23.52 -19.17
CA PRO A 375 -7.98 23.24 -19.55
C PRO A 375 -8.31 21.75 -19.49
N THR A 376 -9.36 21.41 -18.76
CA THR A 376 -9.98 20.08 -18.74
C THR A 376 -10.55 19.78 -20.12
N VAL A 377 -9.96 18.81 -20.82
CA VAL A 377 -10.54 18.28 -22.06
C VAL A 377 -11.68 17.34 -21.68
N THR A 378 -12.91 17.71 -22.01
CA THR A 378 -14.08 16.83 -21.91
C THR A 378 -13.91 15.68 -22.92
N PRO A 379 -13.91 14.40 -22.50
CA PRO A 379 -13.84 13.30 -23.45
C PRO A 379 -15.14 13.23 -24.28
N THR A 380 -14.98 13.30 -25.61
CA THR A 380 -16.05 12.98 -26.56
C THR A 380 -16.18 11.45 -26.64
N PRO A 381 -17.39 10.87 -26.61
CA PRO A 381 -17.56 9.42 -26.63
C PRO A 381 -17.08 8.82 -27.97
N THR A 382 -16.07 7.96 -27.91
CA THR A 382 -15.61 7.15 -29.05
C THR A 382 -16.30 5.78 -28.98
N THR A 383 -16.98 5.40 -30.07
CA THR A 383 -17.66 4.11 -30.21
C THR A 383 -16.66 2.95 -30.20
N THR A 384 -16.81 2.02 -29.24
CA THR A 384 -16.05 0.77 -29.15
C THR A 384 -16.48 -0.21 -30.24
N PRO A 385 -15.58 -0.80 -31.05
CA PRO A 385 -15.93 -1.91 -31.92
C PRO A 385 -16.23 -3.18 -31.10
N THR A 386 -17.35 -3.82 -31.41
CA THR A 386 -17.76 -5.10 -30.83
C THR A 386 -16.85 -6.22 -31.33
N VAL A 387 -16.18 -6.93 -30.43
CA VAL A 387 -15.44 -8.16 -30.75
C VAL A 387 -16.23 -9.36 -30.23
N THR A 388 -16.64 -10.23 -31.16
CA THR A 388 -17.30 -11.51 -30.87
C THR A 388 -16.25 -12.53 -30.40
N PRO A 389 -16.39 -13.15 -29.21
CA PRO A 389 -15.43 -14.16 -28.77
C PRO A 389 -15.61 -15.47 -29.55
N THR A 390 -14.49 -16.02 -30.03
CA THR A 390 -14.40 -17.39 -30.59
C THR A 390 -13.95 -18.35 -29.47
N PRO A 391 -14.58 -19.52 -29.28
CA PRO A 391 -14.22 -20.44 -28.21
C PRO A 391 -12.88 -21.16 -28.51
N SER A 392 -12.03 -21.27 -27.49
CA SER A 392 -10.76 -22.02 -27.50
C SER A 392 -10.90 -23.31 -26.67
N PRO A 393 -10.30 -24.45 -27.06
CA PRO A 393 -10.56 -25.75 -26.43
C PRO A 393 -9.90 -25.92 -25.06
N SER A 394 -10.63 -26.52 -24.12
CA SER A 394 -10.16 -26.90 -22.78
C SER A 394 -9.41 -28.24 -22.81
N PRO A 395 -8.26 -28.40 -22.13
CA PRO A 395 -7.68 -29.72 -21.91
C PRO A 395 -8.49 -30.48 -20.86
N THR A 396 -8.63 -31.80 -21.05
CA THR A 396 -9.26 -32.73 -20.11
C THR A 396 -8.17 -33.48 -19.36
N VAL A 397 -8.14 -33.40 -18.03
CA VAL A 397 -7.33 -34.28 -17.18
C VAL A 397 -8.27 -35.12 -16.33
N THR A 398 -8.21 -36.43 -16.53
CA THR A 398 -9.03 -37.41 -15.82
C THR A 398 -8.23 -37.98 -14.65
N HIS A 399 -8.66 -37.70 -13.42
CA HIS A 399 -8.27 -38.48 -12.24
C HIS A 399 -9.51 -38.79 -11.39
N THR A 400 -9.78 -40.08 -11.25
CA THR A 400 -10.88 -40.69 -10.49
C THR A 400 -10.55 -40.82 -9.01
N MET A 401 -11.33 -40.13 -8.16
CA MET A 401 -11.67 -40.46 -6.76
C MET A 401 -13.09 -39.89 -6.47
N PRO A 402 -13.86 -40.49 -5.55
CA PRO A 402 -15.33 -40.34 -5.50
C PRO A 402 -15.81 -38.94 -5.04
N PRO A 403 -17.02 -38.50 -5.43
CA PRO A 403 -17.43 -37.09 -5.32
C PRO A 403 -17.88 -36.76 -3.90
N ALA A 404 -16.99 -36.17 -3.10
CA ALA A 404 -17.35 -35.57 -1.82
C ALA A 404 -17.76 -34.11 -2.02
N GLY A 405 -18.86 -33.84 -2.74
CA GLY A 405 -19.58 -32.55 -2.83
C GLY A 405 -18.82 -31.33 -3.41
N CYS A 406 -17.49 -31.30 -3.34
CA CYS A 406 -16.61 -30.21 -3.69
C CYS A 406 -15.23 -30.74 -4.10
N ARG A 407 -14.46 -29.90 -4.79
CA ARG A 407 -13.02 -30.08 -5.01
C ARG A 407 -12.31 -28.86 -4.49
N ALA A 408 -11.06 -29.01 -4.06
CA ALA A 408 -10.26 -27.87 -3.67
C ALA A 408 -8.82 -27.97 -4.19
N THR A 409 -8.22 -26.84 -4.56
CA THR A 409 -6.87 -26.76 -5.14
C THR A 409 -6.06 -25.70 -4.43
N LEU A 410 -4.88 -26.07 -3.93
CA LEU A 410 -3.91 -25.16 -3.32
C LEU A 410 -2.93 -24.62 -4.36
N THR A 411 -2.73 -23.31 -4.34
CA THR A 411 -1.69 -22.58 -5.08
C THR A 411 -0.75 -21.90 -4.09
N VAL A 412 0.55 -22.00 -4.30
CA VAL A 412 1.55 -21.23 -3.54
C VAL A 412 1.83 -19.96 -4.32
N GLY A 413 1.43 -18.80 -3.76
CA GLY A 413 1.55 -17.49 -4.42
C GLY A 413 2.91 -16.83 -4.21
N GLY A 414 3.62 -17.17 -3.14
CA GLY A 414 4.96 -16.64 -2.87
C GLY A 414 5.65 -17.39 -1.74
N THR A 415 6.98 -17.37 -1.74
CA THR A 415 7.83 -17.96 -0.71
C THR A 415 8.91 -16.96 -0.31
N TRP A 416 9.31 -16.98 0.97
CA TRP A 416 10.40 -16.17 1.51
C TRP A 416 11.20 -16.99 2.53
N PRO A 417 12.38 -16.53 2.97
CA PRO A 417 13.14 -17.22 4.01
C PRO A 417 12.29 -17.45 5.25
N GLY A 418 11.95 -18.71 5.51
CA GLY A 418 11.17 -19.12 6.69
C GLY A 418 9.64 -19.03 6.54
N GLY A 419 9.08 -18.72 5.36
CA GLY A 419 7.62 -18.74 5.18
C GLY A 419 7.13 -18.67 3.73
N TYR A 420 5.81 -18.70 3.57
CA TYR A 420 5.13 -18.69 2.27
C TYR A 420 3.69 -18.19 2.38
N GLN A 421 3.13 -17.79 1.25
CA GLN A 421 1.71 -17.49 1.08
C GLN A 421 1.07 -18.52 0.15
N ALA A 422 -0.07 -19.07 0.56
CA ALA A 422 -0.85 -19.99 -0.25
C ALA A 422 -2.34 -19.61 -0.27
N SER A 423 -3.01 -19.92 -1.36
CA SER A 423 -4.46 -19.79 -1.52
C SER A 423 -5.06 -21.15 -1.86
N VAL A 424 -6.28 -21.41 -1.41
CA VAL A 424 -7.04 -22.61 -1.75
C VAL A 424 -8.36 -22.21 -2.35
N GLU A 425 -8.58 -22.59 -3.60
CA GLU A 425 -9.86 -22.47 -4.27
C GLU A 425 -10.71 -23.70 -3.97
N VAL A 426 -11.93 -23.50 -3.48
CA VAL A 426 -12.94 -24.53 -3.20
C VAL A 426 -14.05 -24.40 -4.21
N THR A 427 -14.25 -25.39 -5.07
CA THR A 427 -15.35 -25.42 -6.04
C THR A 427 -16.40 -26.46 -5.66
N ALA A 428 -17.66 -26.04 -5.58
CA ALA A 428 -18.81 -26.91 -5.40
C ALA A 428 -19.04 -27.79 -6.63
N ILE A 429 -19.15 -29.10 -6.45
CA ILE A 429 -19.58 -30.05 -7.49
C ILE A 429 -21.11 -30.19 -7.42
N THR A 430 -21.65 -30.25 -6.20
CA THR A 430 -23.08 -30.13 -5.88
C THR A 430 -23.29 -28.91 -4.98
N PRO A 431 -24.51 -28.37 -4.84
CA PRO A 431 -24.75 -27.24 -3.94
C PRO A 431 -24.25 -27.53 -2.52
N LEU A 432 -23.55 -26.57 -1.93
CA LEU A 432 -22.97 -26.62 -0.59
C LEU A 432 -23.64 -25.58 0.29
N THR A 433 -23.83 -25.90 1.58
CA THR A 433 -24.17 -24.92 2.62
C THR A 433 -22.96 -24.60 3.51
N ARG A 434 -21.95 -25.46 3.48
CA ARG A 434 -20.67 -25.33 4.17
C ARG A 434 -19.62 -26.11 3.38
N TRP A 435 -18.36 -25.85 3.68
CA TRP A 435 -17.25 -26.65 3.15
C TRP A 435 -16.12 -26.70 4.16
N THR A 436 -15.31 -27.73 4.07
CA THR A 436 -14.12 -27.92 4.88
C THR A 436 -13.03 -28.50 3.99
N THR A 437 -11.85 -27.89 4.05
CA THR A 437 -10.65 -28.39 3.38
C THR A 437 -9.65 -28.94 4.38
N SER A 438 -8.81 -29.87 3.95
CA SER A 438 -7.73 -30.41 4.77
C SER A 438 -6.44 -30.59 3.98
N ARG A 439 -5.32 -30.22 4.60
CA ARG A 439 -3.99 -30.31 4.00
C ARG A 439 -2.90 -30.53 5.05
N ALA A 440 -2.08 -31.55 4.87
CA ALA A 440 -0.86 -31.71 5.65
C ALA A 440 0.17 -30.62 5.28
N LEU A 441 0.71 -29.97 6.30
CA LEU A 441 1.82 -29.02 6.19
C LEU A 441 3.16 -29.78 6.26
N PRO A 442 4.21 -29.30 5.58
CA PRO A 442 5.56 -29.85 5.76
C PRO A 442 6.03 -29.75 7.21
N ALA A 443 6.97 -30.63 7.61
CA ALA A 443 7.45 -30.71 8.98
C ALA A 443 7.96 -29.35 9.51
N GLY A 444 7.48 -28.96 10.70
CA GLY A 444 7.79 -27.65 11.31
C GLY A 444 7.00 -26.47 10.75
N GLY A 445 6.13 -26.69 9.77
CA GLY A 445 5.24 -25.67 9.21
C GLY A 445 4.01 -25.42 10.07
N ALA A 446 3.64 -24.15 10.21
CA ALA A 446 2.42 -23.70 10.88
C ALA A 446 1.74 -22.62 10.04
N VAL A 447 0.44 -22.43 10.22
CA VAL A 447 -0.28 -21.26 9.66
C VAL A 447 -0.17 -20.10 10.63
N THR A 448 0.28 -18.94 10.17
CA THR A 448 0.43 -17.72 10.98
C THR A 448 -0.71 -16.73 10.75
N GLN A 449 -1.32 -16.74 9.57
CA GLN A 449 -2.44 -15.87 9.22
C GLN A 449 -3.33 -16.59 8.22
N LEU A 450 -4.65 -16.42 8.32
CA LEU A 450 -5.61 -16.97 7.37
C LEU A 450 -6.76 -15.98 7.21
N TRP A 451 -7.24 -15.82 5.99
CA TRP A 451 -8.41 -14.98 5.66
C TRP A 451 -9.44 -15.80 4.88
N SER A 452 -10.70 -15.37 4.94
CA SER A 452 -11.83 -16.02 4.27
C SER A 452 -12.06 -17.49 4.66
N GLY A 453 -11.70 -17.85 5.89
CA GLY A 453 -11.99 -19.15 6.49
C GLY A 453 -11.68 -19.15 7.99
N VAL A 454 -11.92 -20.27 8.65
CA VAL A 454 -11.52 -20.48 10.04
C VAL A 454 -10.65 -21.73 10.09
N ALA A 455 -9.41 -21.56 10.55
CA ALA A 455 -8.41 -22.62 10.55
C ALA A 455 -8.29 -23.31 11.91
N THR A 456 -8.05 -24.61 11.88
CA THR A 456 -7.55 -25.41 13.00
C THR A 456 -6.38 -26.24 12.51
N THR A 457 -5.26 -26.22 13.24
CA THR A 457 -4.10 -27.04 12.93
C THR A 457 -3.90 -28.05 14.05
N THR A 458 -3.89 -29.34 13.73
CA THR A 458 -3.64 -30.42 14.69
C THR A 458 -2.68 -31.41 14.05
N ASP A 459 -1.60 -31.75 14.76
CA ASP A 459 -0.57 -32.70 14.29
C ASP A 459 -0.02 -32.41 12.88
N GLY A 460 0.16 -31.12 12.56
CA GLY A 460 0.68 -30.68 11.26
C GLY A 460 -0.34 -30.74 10.11
N VAL A 461 -1.61 -31.05 10.38
CA VAL A 461 -2.70 -30.99 9.40
C VAL A 461 -3.49 -29.71 9.59
N LEU A 462 -3.48 -28.87 8.56
CA LEU A 462 -4.33 -27.70 8.44
C LEU A 462 -5.73 -28.13 7.99
N VAL A 463 -6.74 -27.82 8.80
CA VAL A 463 -8.16 -27.95 8.45
C VAL A 463 -8.76 -26.56 8.41
N VAL A 464 -9.43 -26.21 7.31
CA VAL A 464 -10.06 -24.90 7.14
C VAL A 464 -11.53 -25.08 6.84
N ARG A 465 -12.40 -24.52 7.68
CA ARG A 465 -13.84 -24.41 7.43
C ARG A 465 -14.15 -23.04 6.83
N ASN A 466 -15.27 -22.97 6.11
CA ASN A 466 -15.78 -21.71 5.59
C ASN A 466 -15.95 -20.64 6.69
N ALA A 467 -15.73 -19.38 6.33
CA ALA A 467 -16.22 -18.25 7.09
C ALA A 467 -17.76 -18.19 6.98
N GLU A 468 -18.41 -17.47 7.89
CA GLU A 468 -19.89 -17.42 7.95
C GLU A 468 -20.53 -16.99 6.61
N TRP A 469 -19.84 -16.16 5.84
CA TRP A 469 -20.34 -15.57 4.60
C TRP A 469 -20.03 -16.36 3.32
N ASN A 470 -19.06 -17.29 3.32
CA ASN A 470 -18.65 -18.01 2.09
C ASN A 470 -18.92 -19.52 2.10
N GLY A 471 -19.72 -20.03 3.04
CA GLY A 471 -20.06 -21.46 3.10
C GLY A 471 -21.03 -21.95 2.03
N THR A 472 -21.94 -21.08 1.60
CA THR A 472 -22.99 -21.45 0.64
C THR A 472 -22.51 -21.25 -0.78
N LEU A 473 -22.44 -22.34 -1.55
CA LEU A 473 -22.00 -22.33 -2.95
C LEU A 473 -22.97 -23.13 -3.82
N ALA A 474 -23.47 -22.54 -4.89
CA ALA A 474 -24.19 -23.29 -5.93
C ALA A 474 -23.24 -24.23 -6.68
N ALA A 475 -23.76 -25.31 -7.27
CA ALA A 475 -22.95 -26.23 -8.07
C ALA A 475 -22.18 -25.47 -9.17
N GLY A 476 -20.88 -25.75 -9.30
CA GLY A 476 -19.97 -25.09 -10.23
C GLY A 476 -19.41 -23.74 -9.76
N ARG A 477 -19.85 -23.20 -8.60
CA ARG A 477 -19.28 -21.97 -8.02
C ARG A 477 -18.08 -22.27 -7.14
N SER A 478 -17.16 -21.31 -7.10
CA SER A 478 -15.96 -21.36 -6.28
C SER A 478 -15.96 -20.27 -5.21
N THR A 479 -15.22 -20.52 -4.13
CA THR A 479 -14.71 -19.50 -3.20
C THR A 479 -13.22 -19.73 -2.99
N VAL A 480 -12.50 -18.70 -2.54
CA VAL A 480 -11.08 -18.81 -2.22
C VAL A 480 -10.84 -18.36 -0.79
N TYR A 481 -9.97 -19.08 -0.08
CA TYR A 481 -9.36 -18.59 1.14
C TYR A 481 -7.84 -18.58 0.96
N GLY A 482 -7.15 -17.78 1.75
CA GLY A 482 -5.68 -17.74 1.71
C GLY A 482 -5.08 -17.70 3.09
N PHE A 483 -3.80 -18.04 3.16
CA PHE A 483 -3.06 -18.10 4.40
C PHE A 483 -1.56 -17.86 4.21
N LEU A 484 -0.92 -17.36 5.26
CA LEU A 484 0.52 -17.33 5.42
C LEU A 484 0.94 -18.53 6.28
N GLY A 485 2.00 -19.21 5.89
CA GLY A 485 2.58 -20.31 6.63
C GLY A 485 4.09 -20.15 6.86
N THR A 486 4.60 -20.81 7.89
CA THR A 486 6.04 -20.86 8.19
C THR A 486 6.69 -22.08 7.55
N GLY A 487 8.00 -22.00 7.32
CA GLY A 487 8.82 -23.08 6.78
C GLY A 487 8.63 -23.29 5.28
N THR A 488 8.78 -24.55 4.85
CA THR A 488 8.63 -24.94 3.44
C THR A 488 7.14 -24.96 3.06
N PRO A 489 6.74 -24.41 1.89
CA PRO A 489 5.36 -24.49 1.42
C PRO A 489 4.92 -25.93 1.15
N PRO A 490 3.64 -26.30 1.40
CA PRO A 490 3.09 -27.54 0.90
C PRO A 490 3.08 -27.52 -0.64
N PRO A 491 3.23 -28.68 -1.32
CA PRO A 491 3.17 -28.72 -2.77
C PRO A 491 1.85 -28.17 -3.31
N ALA A 492 1.89 -27.34 -4.35
CA ALA A 492 0.66 -26.91 -5.03
C ALA A 492 -0.10 -28.14 -5.58
N GLY A 493 -1.42 -28.04 -5.66
CA GLY A 493 -2.28 -29.10 -6.19
C GLY A 493 -3.50 -29.42 -5.32
N PRO A 494 -4.19 -30.54 -5.60
CA PRO A 494 -5.43 -30.89 -4.93
C PRO A 494 -5.29 -30.97 -3.41
N VAL A 495 -6.30 -30.50 -2.69
CA VAL A 495 -6.44 -30.67 -1.23
C VAL A 495 -7.75 -31.36 -0.90
N GLY A 496 -7.82 -31.99 0.26
CA GLY A 496 -9.05 -32.64 0.72
C GLY A 496 -10.18 -31.61 0.79
N CYS A 497 -11.38 -31.99 0.36
CA CYS A 497 -12.57 -31.15 0.43
C CYS A 497 -13.78 -31.99 0.83
N THR A 498 -14.56 -31.51 1.79
CA THR A 498 -15.81 -32.13 2.24
C THR A 498 -16.91 -31.07 2.44
N PRO A 499 -18.17 -31.37 2.09
CA PRO A 499 -19.32 -30.49 2.27
C PRO A 499 -19.78 -30.37 3.72
#